data_AF-A0A3D9RUF8-F1
#
_entry.id   AF-A0A3D9RUF8-F1
#
_cell.length_a   1.000
_cell.length_b   1.000
_cell.length_c   1.000
_cell.angle_alpha   90.00
_cell.angle_beta   90.00
_cell.angle_gamma   90.00
#
_symmetry.space_group_name_H-M   'P 1'
#
loop_
_entity.id
_entity.type
_entity.pdbx_description
1 polymer ?
#
loop_
_entity_poly.entity_id
_entity_poly.type
_entity_poly.pdbx_seq_one_letter_code
_entity_poly.pdbx_strand_id
1 'polypeptide(L)'
;MLAKQYFLQKLVKIIKLYNYTIMKSLFIKSLLLIFISSVSLTACSSDDDNPSSDDTQLQIENNVQNDSWRITKYIDSGNDEVSNYAGYIFTFGADNVLTATNSINTYTGTWSIMDSNSNDDSLDDLDFNIFFASPSDFEELSDDWDLITQTSNKIELIDISGGNGGTDYLTFEKN
;
A
#
# COMPACT_ATOMS: atom_id res chain seq x y z
N MET A 1 -35.71 -17.58 -5.09
CA MET A 1 -34.33 -18.00 -4.76
C MET A 1 -33.35 -16.83 -4.89
N LEU A 2 -33.33 -16.13 -6.03
CA LEU A 2 -32.46 -14.97 -6.30
C LEU A 2 -32.56 -13.80 -5.30
N ALA A 3 -33.78 -13.43 -4.87
CA ALA A 3 -33.95 -12.32 -3.91
C ALA A 3 -33.34 -12.61 -2.52
N LYS A 4 -33.37 -13.88 -2.07
CA LYS A 4 -32.73 -14.27 -0.81
C LYS A 4 -31.21 -14.21 -0.92
N GLN A 5 -30.66 -14.65 -2.04
CA GLN A 5 -29.22 -14.61 -2.30
C GLN A 5 -28.68 -13.18 -2.38
N TYR A 6 -29.41 -12.29 -3.08
CA TYR A 6 -29.09 -10.86 -3.12
C TYR A 6 -29.10 -10.23 -1.73
N PHE A 7 -30.10 -10.56 -0.89
CA PHE A 7 -30.18 -10.03 0.47
C PHE A 7 -29.04 -10.54 1.35
N LEU A 8 -28.68 -11.83 1.25
CA LEU A 8 -27.53 -12.37 1.97
C LEU A 8 -26.23 -11.69 1.57
N GLN A 9 -25.97 -11.51 0.27
CA GLN A 9 -24.74 -10.83 -0.19
C GLN A 9 -24.67 -9.38 0.29
N LYS A 10 -25.79 -8.66 0.24
CA LYS A 10 -25.86 -7.28 0.75
C LYS A 10 -25.62 -7.22 2.26
N LEU A 11 -26.13 -8.20 3.01
CA LEU A 11 -25.97 -8.28 4.46
C LEU A 11 -24.53 -8.62 4.85
N VAL A 12 -23.88 -9.54 4.14
CA VAL A 12 -22.45 -9.84 4.30
C VAL A 12 -21.59 -8.59 4.04
N LYS A 13 -21.88 -7.84 2.97
CA LYS A 13 -21.17 -6.59 2.67
C LYS A 13 -21.37 -5.53 3.76
N ILE A 14 -22.57 -5.38 4.30
CA ILE A 14 -22.87 -4.45 5.40
C ILE A 14 -22.12 -4.84 6.68
N ILE A 15 -22.02 -6.13 7.00
CA ILE A 15 -21.28 -6.60 8.18
C ILE A 15 -19.78 -6.35 8.00
N LYS A 16 -19.21 -6.61 6.81
CA LYS A 16 -17.81 -6.26 6.49
C LYS A 16 -17.55 -4.76 6.67
N LEU A 17 -18.38 -3.91 6.06
CA LEU A 17 -18.31 -2.44 6.20
C LEU A 17 -18.37 -1.97 7.67
N TYR A 18 -19.22 -2.58 8.48
CA TYR A 18 -19.36 -2.21 9.89
C TYR A 18 -18.13 -2.60 10.71
N ASN A 19 -17.63 -3.82 10.54
CA ASN A 19 -16.43 -4.29 11.25
C ASN A 19 -15.19 -3.48 10.82
N TYR A 20 -15.08 -3.18 9.52
CA TYR A 20 -14.06 -2.31 8.95
C TYR A 20 -14.05 -0.91 9.60
N THR A 21 -15.21 -0.26 9.68
CA THR A 21 -15.35 1.09 10.25
C THR A 21 -14.87 1.13 11.71
N ILE A 22 -15.16 0.08 12.48
CA ILE A 22 -14.77 -0.02 13.89
C ILE A 22 -13.26 -0.31 14.04
N MET A 23 -12.67 -1.12 13.14
CA MET A 23 -11.25 -1.48 13.18
C MET A 23 -10.37 -0.29 12.75
N LYS A 24 -10.60 0.31 11.57
CA LYS A 24 -9.78 1.44 11.07
C LYS A 24 -9.86 2.69 11.93
N SER A 25 -10.98 2.92 12.64
CA SER A 25 -11.10 4.00 13.63
C SER A 25 -10.05 3.92 14.75
N LEU A 26 -9.39 2.78 14.95
CA LEU A 26 -8.37 2.57 15.96
C LEU A 26 -6.92 2.63 15.42
N PHE A 27 -6.73 2.53 14.10
CA PHE A 27 -5.41 2.34 13.46
C PHE A 27 -4.92 3.51 12.59
N ILE A 28 -5.74 4.49 12.21
CA ILE A 28 -5.25 5.72 11.55
C ILE A 28 -4.64 6.67 12.61
N LYS A 29 -3.47 6.33 13.14
CA LYS A 29 -2.74 7.18 14.11
C LYS A 29 -1.57 7.95 13.50
N SER A 30 -1.19 7.72 12.25
CA SER A 30 -0.14 8.49 11.58
C SER A 30 -0.63 9.16 10.30
N LEU A 31 -1.67 10.00 10.41
CA LEU A 31 -2.00 10.98 9.37
C LEU A 31 -1.87 12.38 9.96
N LEU A 32 -0.62 12.76 10.29
CA LEU A 32 -0.30 14.10 10.77
C LEU A 32 0.44 14.87 9.67
N LEU A 33 -0.26 15.87 9.12
CA LEU A 33 0.24 16.92 8.24
C LEU A 33 1.66 17.38 8.58
N ILE A 34 2.57 17.36 7.60
CA ILE A 34 3.70 18.29 7.59
C ILE A 34 3.75 19.06 6.27
N PHE A 35 3.63 20.37 6.47
CA PHE A 35 3.67 21.47 5.54
C PHE A 35 5.06 21.59 4.90
N ILE A 36 5.09 21.89 3.61
CA ILE A 36 6.28 22.21 2.81
C ILE A 36 7.22 23.15 3.58
N SER A 37 8.47 22.73 3.80
CA SER A 37 9.59 23.63 4.10
C SER A 37 10.78 23.31 3.22
N SER A 38 11.12 24.29 2.40
CA SER A 38 12.19 24.33 1.43
C SER A 38 13.60 24.40 2.04
N VAL A 39 14.51 23.62 1.43
CA VAL A 39 15.96 23.82 1.22
C VAL A 39 16.91 23.61 2.41
N SER A 40 17.85 22.66 2.23
CA SER A 40 19.29 22.95 2.26
C SER A 40 20.06 21.88 1.47
N LEU A 41 20.88 22.32 0.50
CA LEU A 41 21.90 21.50 -0.15
C LEU A 41 23.06 21.32 0.82
N THR A 42 23.41 20.09 1.16
CA THR A 42 24.68 19.75 1.81
C THR A 42 25.50 18.84 0.92
N ALA A 43 26.75 19.27 0.72
CA ALA A 43 27.74 18.66 -0.16
C ALA A 43 28.42 17.44 0.48
N CYS A 44 28.89 16.54 -0.39
CA CYS A 44 29.67 15.32 -0.15
C CYS A 44 30.73 15.36 0.97
N SER A 45 30.94 14.20 1.63
CA SER A 45 32.11 13.34 1.36
C SER A 45 32.15 12.12 2.30
N SER A 46 32.19 10.91 1.76
CA SER A 46 33.21 9.86 1.98
C SER A 46 32.67 8.54 1.45
N ASP A 47 33.49 7.87 0.63
CA ASP A 47 33.21 6.57 0.03
C ASP A 47 33.03 5.50 1.13
N ASP A 48 31.80 5.02 1.29
CA ASP A 48 31.45 3.71 1.83
C ASP A 48 30.28 3.20 0.97
N ASP A 49 30.48 2.12 0.21
CA ASP A 49 29.56 1.59 -0.82
C ASP A 49 28.30 0.91 -0.23
N ASN A 50 27.65 1.52 0.77
CA ASN A 50 26.31 1.11 1.22
C ASN A 50 25.29 2.10 0.63
N PRO A 51 24.27 1.64 -0.11
CA PRO A 51 23.24 2.55 -0.62
C PRO A 51 22.55 3.21 0.58
N SER A 52 22.48 4.54 0.58
CA SER A 52 21.73 5.29 1.59
C SER A 52 20.22 4.98 1.49
N SER A 53 19.44 5.33 2.51
CA SER A 53 17.98 5.16 2.46
C SER A 53 17.38 5.97 1.30
N ASP A 54 17.94 7.14 1.01
CA ASP A 54 17.63 7.95 -0.17
C ASP A 54 17.84 7.17 -1.49
N ASP A 55 18.96 6.45 -1.63
CA ASP A 55 19.26 5.68 -2.86
C ASP A 55 18.33 4.46 -2.99
N THR A 56 18.04 3.79 -1.89
CA THR A 56 17.13 2.64 -1.85
C THR A 56 15.69 3.07 -2.13
N GLN A 57 15.23 4.15 -1.51
CA GLN A 57 13.93 4.77 -1.78
C GLN A 57 13.80 5.13 -3.27
N LEU A 58 14.78 5.85 -3.81
CA LEU A 58 14.78 6.21 -5.24
C LEU A 58 14.76 4.98 -6.14
N GLN A 59 15.49 3.91 -5.77
CA GLN A 59 15.46 2.66 -6.52
C GLN A 59 14.06 2.02 -6.50
N ILE A 60 13.40 1.98 -5.35
CA ILE A 60 12.04 1.43 -5.22
C ILE A 60 11.05 2.27 -6.03
N GLU A 61 11.07 3.59 -5.88
CA GLU A 61 10.22 4.52 -6.63
C GLU A 61 10.38 4.34 -8.14
N ASN A 62 11.63 4.30 -8.63
CA ASN A 62 11.92 4.02 -10.03
C ASN A 62 11.38 2.67 -10.47
N ASN A 63 11.58 1.61 -9.67
CA ASN A 63 11.10 0.28 -10.02
C ASN A 63 9.58 0.24 -10.15
N VAL A 64 8.84 0.85 -9.21
CA VAL A 64 7.37 0.80 -9.24
C VAL A 64 6.76 1.69 -10.31
N GLN A 65 7.38 2.83 -10.63
CA GLN A 65 6.88 3.78 -11.64
C GLN A 65 7.12 3.35 -13.08
N ASN A 66 8.11 2.50 -13.34
CA ASN A 66 8.49 2.11 -14.71
C ASN A 66 7.51 1.14 -15.37
N ASP A 67 6.61 0.52 -14.62
CA ASP A 67 5.76 -0.56 -15.10
C ASP A 67 4.36 -0.54 -14.50
N SER A 68 3.52 -1.45 -15.02
CA SER A 68 2.20 -1.72 -14.48
C SER A 68 2.19 -3.02 -13.69
N TRP A 69 1.34 -3.06 -12.68
CA TRP A 69 1.34 -4.11 -11.67
C TRP A 69 -0.04 -4.74 -11.55
N ARG A 70 -0.09 -5.96 -11.02
CA ARG A 70 -1.33 -6.62 -10.59
C ARG A 70 -1.13 -7.16 -9.18
N ILE A 71 -2.20 -7.20 -8.40
CA ILE A 71 -2.20 -7.88 -7.11
C ILE A 71 -2.30 -9.38 -7.36
N THR A 72 -1.35 -10.15 -6.83
CA THR A 72 -1.34 -11.63 -6.89
C THR A 72 -1.55 -12.29 -5.54
N LYS A 73 -1.47 -11.52 -4.45
CA LYS A 73 -1.82 -11.94 -3.09
C LYS A 73 -2.38 -10.76 -2.33
N TYR A 74 -3.52 -10.96 -1.67
CA TYR A 74 -3.98 -10.08 -0.60
C TYR A 74 -4.63 -10.94 0.48
N ILE A 75 -3.96 -11.04 1.63
CA ILE A 75 -4.47 -11.74 2.81
C ILE A 75 -4.75 -10.67 3.86
N ASP A 76 -6.02 -10.50 4.25
CA ASP A 76 -6.46 -9.61 5.33
C ASP A 76 -6.88 -10.47 6.52
N SER A 77 -6.06 -10.43 7.58
CA SER A 77 -6.32 -11.12 8.84
C SER A 77 -6.65 -12.61 8.65
N GLY A 78 -5.94 -13.25 7.71
CA GLY A 78 -6.11 -14.67 7.34
C GLY A 78 -7.17 -14.95 6.27
N ASN A 79 -7.87 -13.94 5.76
CA ASN A 79 -8.83 -14.09 4.67
C ASN A 79 -8.16 -13.76 3.33
N ASP A 80 -8.29 -14.66 2.35
CA ASP A 80 -7.82 -14.40 0.99
C ASP A 80 -8.85 -13.56 0.23
N GLU A 81 -8.46 -12.34 -0.09
CA GLU A 81 -9.31 -11.32 -0.71
C GLU A 81 -8.79 -10.92 -2.10
N VAL A 82 -7.81 -11.65 -2.67
CA VAL A 82 -7.21 -11.37 -3.99
C VAL A 82 -8.25 -11.24 -5.11
N SER A 83 -9.36 -11.95 -4.99
CA SER A 83 -10.43 -11.96 -5.99
C SER A 83 -11.12 -10.59 -6.18
N ASN A 84 -11.06 -9.71 -5.17
CA ASN A 84 -11.63 -8.36 -5.25
C ASN A 84 -10.89 -7.47 -6.26
N TYR A 85 -9.63 -7.79 -6.57
CA TYR A 85 -8.75 -6.99 -7.44
C TYR A 85 -8.48 -7.67 -8.79
N ALA A 86 -9.15 -8.79 -9.08
CA ALA A 86 -8.98 -9.50 -10.33
C ALA A 86 -9.25 -8.60 -11.55
N GLY A 87 -8.28 -8.51 -12.46
CA GLY A 87 -8.37 -7.72 -13.69
C GLY A 87 -8.08 -6.23 -13.53
N TYR A 88 -7.76 -5.75 -12.33
CA TYR A 88 -7.22 -4.39 -12.16
C TYR A 88 -5.72 -4.36 -12.47
N ILE A 89 -5.33 -3.31 -13.18
CA ILE A 89 -3.95 -2.91 -13.45
C ILE A 89 -3.65 -1.72 -12.56
N PHE A 90 -2.62 -1.85 -11.75
CA PHE A 90 -2.11 -0.81 -10.86
C PHE A 90 -0.97 -0.06 -11.53
N THR A 91 -0.96 1.26 -11.38
CA THR A 91 0.11 2.13 -11.90
C THR A 91 0.46 3.15 -10.85
N PHE A 92 1.70 3.07 -10.37
CA PHE A 92 2.32 4.04 -9.47
C PHE A 92 2.87 5.17 -10.32
N GLY A 93 2.22 6.33 -10.29
CA GLY A 93 2.57 7.50 -11.11
C GLY A 93 3.41 8.52 -10.36
N ALA A 94 3.83 9.55 -11.09
CA ALA A 94 4.41 10.76 -10.50
C ALA A 94 3.40 11.49 -9.60
N ASP A 95 3.89 12.47 -8.83
CA ASP A 95 3.09 13.28 -7.91
C ASP A 95 2.26 12.43 -6.92
N ASN A 96 2.81 11.27 -6.53
CA ASN A 96 2.24 10.36 -5.54
C ASN A 96 0.88 9.78 -5.96
N VAL A 97 0.54 9.76 -7.25
CA VAL A 97 -0.74 9.26 -7.76
C VAL A 97 -0.68 7.75 -7.98
N LEU A 98 -1.59 7.00 -7.36
CA LEU A 98 -1.78 5.57 -7.64
C LEU A 98 -3.10 5.38 -8.37
N THR A 99 -3.09 4.68 -9.50
CA THR A 99 -4.34 4.31 -10.20
C THR A 99 -4.51 2.81 -10.27
N ALA A 100 -5.74 2.34 -10.07
CA ALA A 100 -6.16 0.97 -10.33
C ALA A 100 -7.25 0.99 -11.39
N THR A 101 -6.97 0.43 -12.56
CA THR A 101 -7.87 0.47 -13.72
C THR A 101 -8.16 -0.93 -14.22
N ASN A 102 -9.43 -1.23 -14.49
CA ASN A 102 -9.84 -2.37 -15.29
C ASN A 102 -10.64 -1.88 -16.51
N SER A 103 -11.32 -2.78 -17.23
CA SER A 103 -12.08 -2.42 -18.43
C SER A 103 -13.30 -1.52 -18.18
N ILE A 104 -13.72 -1.32 -16.92
CA ILE A 104 -14.97 -0.64 -16.55
C ILE A 104 -14.72 0.53 -15.59
N ASN A 105 -13.88 0.31 -14.58
CA ASN A 105 -13.65 1.23 -13.48
C ASN A 105 -12.19 1.69 -13.45
N THR A 106 -12.01 2.94 -13.03
CA THR A 106 -10.72 3.49 -12.60
C THR A 106 -10.90 4.06 -11.20
N TYR A 107 -10.03 3.65 -10.28
CA TYR A 107 -9.94 4.22 -8.95
C TYR A 107 -8.59 4.91 -8.80
N THR A 108 -8.62 6.09 -8.17
CA THR A 108 -7.43 6.90 -7.92
C THR A 108 -7.22 6.99 -6.42
N GLY A 109 -6.00 6.69 -6.03
CA GLY A 109 -5.47 6.78 -4.69
C GLY A 109 -4.14 7.52 -4.69
N THR A 110 -3.42 7.41 -3.59
CA THR A 110 -2.07 7.92 -3.45
C THR A 110 -1.12 6.82 -3.01
N TRP A 111 0.17 7.05 -3.25
CA TRP A 111 1.24 6.19 -2.75
C TRP A 111 2.48 7.01 -2.39
N SER A 112 3.32 6.50 -1.52
CA SER A 112 4.66 7.05 -1.25
C SER A 112 5.55 6.01 -0.58
N ILE A 113 6.85 6.14 -0.77
CA ILE A 113 7.84 5.51 0.09
C ILE A 113 8.30 6.56 1.11
N MET A 114 8.33 6.23 2.39
CA MET A 114 8.76 7.16 3.44
C MET A 114 9.73 6.46 4.38
N ASP A 115 10.84 7.13 4.69
CA ASP A 115 11.74 6.73 5.76
C ASP A 115 11.11 7.08 7.13
N SER A 116 10.91 6.05 7.96
CA SER A 116 10.25 6.15 9.26
C SER A 116 11.16 6.68 10.39
N ASN A 117 12.40 7.08 10.06
CA ASN A 117 13.50 7.54 10.91
C ASN A 117 14.28 6.42 11.59
N SER A 118 15.34 6.00 10.91
CA SER A 118 16.53 5.45 11.56
C SER A 118 17.80 6.06 10.93
N ASN A 119 18.92 6.02 11.65
CA ASN A 119 20.21 6.45 11.08
C ASN A 119 20.94 5.26 10.40
N ASP A 120 20.23 4.14 10.23
CA ASP A 120 20.65 2.98 9.45
C ASP A 120 19.80 2.97 8.16
N ASP A 121 20.42 2.70 7.03
CA ASP A 121 19.85 2.92 5.70
C ASP A 121 19.13 1.66 5.18
N SER A 122 18.39 0.98 6.06
CA SER A 122 17.88 -0.37 5.79
C SER A 122 16.49 -0.37 5.16
N LEU A 123 16.14 -1.45 4.45
CA LEU A 123 14.78 -1.64 3.92
C LEU A 123 13.71 -1.70 5.02
N ASP A 124 14.10 -2.11 6.22
CA ASP A 124 13.20 -2.22 7.37
C ASP A 124 12.78 -0.84 7.91
N ASP A 125 13.44 0.24 7.47
CA ASP A 125 13.14 1.61 7.87
C ASP A 125 12.17 2.31 6.89
N LEU A 126 11.87 1.70 5.74
CA LEU A 126 11.00 2.27 4.71
C LEU A 126 9.57 1.74 4.78
N ASP A 127 8.60 2.67 4.80
CA ASP A 127 7.17 2.38 4.72
C ASP A 127 6.65 2.58 3.29
N PHE A 128 5.99 1.56 2.74
CA PHE A 128 5.23 1.65 1.50
C PHE A 128 3.79 2.08 1.80
N ASN A 129 3.55 3.38 1.74
CA ASN A 129 2.24 3.96 1.98
C ASN A 129 1.34 3.79 0.76
N ILE A 130 0.13 3.26 0.97
CA ILE A 130 -0.94 3.18 -0.04
C ILE A 130 -2.19 3.81 0.56
N PHE A 131 -2.94 4.57 -0.24
CA PHE A 131 -4.23 5.10 0.19
C PHE A 131 -5.23 5.16 -0.95
N PHE A 132 -6.43 4.62 -0.72
CA PHE A 132 -7.62 4.82 -1.54
C PHE A 132 -8.78 5.22 -0.63
N ALA A 133 -9.49 6.28 -1.01
CA ALA A 133 -10.63 6.76 -0.21
C ALA A 133 -11.93 5.97 -0.45
N SER A 134 -12.03 5.24 -1.57
CA SER A 134 -13.21 4.43 -1.95
C SER A 134 -12.88 3.63 -3.24
N PRO A 135 -13.67 2.59 -3.59
CA PRO A 135 -14.71 1.93 -2.79
C PRO A 135 -14.12 1.11 -1.64
N SER A 136 -14.98 0.57 -0.76
CA SER A 136 -14.58 -0.21 0.43
C SER A 136 -13.42 -1.18 0.20
N ASP A 137 -13.53 -1.96 -0.88
CA ASP A 137 -12.57 -3.02 -1.18
C ASP A 137 -11.19 -2.42 -1.54
N PHE A 138 -11.12 -1.18 -2.05
CA PHE A 138 -9.85 -0.48 -2.27
C PHE A 138 -9.38 0.28 -1.02
N GLU A 139 -10.31 0.77 -0.20
CA GLU A 139 -9.94 1.36 1.09
C GLU A 139 -9.22 0.34 1.98
N GLU A 140 -9.54 -0.95 1.88
CA GLU A 140 -8.86 -2.06 2.56
C GLU A 140 -7.35 -2.11 2.24
N LEU A 141 -6.91 -1.74 1.03
CA LEU A 141 -5.48 -1.65 0.68
C LEU A 141 -4.73 -0.49 1.34
N SER A 142 -5.44 0.43 1.98
CA SER A 142 -4.83 1.65 2.52
C SER A 142 -4.15 1.39 3.85
N ASP A 143 -2.81 1.52 3.87
CA ASP A 143 -1.94 1.31 5.02
C ASP A 143 -0.54 1.92 4.82
N ASP A 144 0.24 1.98 5.91
CA ASP A 144 1.69 2.23 5.95
C ASP A 144 2.46 0.90 5.96
N TRP A 145 2.44 0.19 4.82
CA TRP A 145 2.95 -1.18 4.74
C TRP A 145 4.47 -1.30 4.94
N ASP A 146 4.92 -2.28 5.72
CA ASP A 146 6.32 -2.67 5.79
C ASP A 146 6.75 -3.41 4.52
N LEU A 147 7.93 -3.11 3.98
CA LEU A 147 8.50 -3.84 2.83
C LEU A 147 9.13 -5.17 3.26
N ILE A 148 8.63 -6.29 2.73
CA ILE A 148 9.30 -7.61 2.86
C ILE A 148 10.34 -7.79 1.76
N THR A 149 9.97 -7.48 0.52
CA THR A 149 10.83 -7.68 -0.65
C THR A 149 10.45 -6.72 -1.75
N GLN A 150 11.47 -6.15 -2.40
CA GLN A 150 11.30 -5.32 -3.57
C GLN A 150 12.29 -5.74 -4.66
N THR A 151 11.75 -5.98 -5.86
CA THR A 151 12.52 -6.24 -7.07
C THR A 151 11.85 -5.54 -8.25
N SER A 152 12.49 -5.56 -9.42
CA SER A 152 11.90 -5.03 -10.65
C SER A 152 10.62 -5.75 -11.12
N ASN A 153 10.31 -6.93 -10.57
CA ASN A 153 9.16 -7.74 -11.01
C ASN A 153 8.17 -8.07 -9.89
N LYS A 154 8.51 -7.80 -8.62
CA LYS A 154 7.73 -8.22 -7.46
C LYS A 154 7.91 -7.26 -6.29
N ILE A 155 6.80 -6.93 -5.63
CA ILE A 155 6.74 -6.15 -4.39
C ILE A 155 5.94 -6.98 -3.38
N GLU A 156 6.54 -7.29 -2.23
CA GLU A 156 5.89 -7.99 -1.12
C GLU A 156 5.87 -7.09 0.10
N LEU A 157 4.68 -6.95 0.68
CA LEU A 157 4.36 -6.03 1.76
C LEU A 157 3.68 -6.78 2.90
N ILE A 158 3.89 -6.33 4.13
CA ILE A 158 3.26 -6.85 5.35
C ILE A 158 2.76 -5.70 6.22
N ASP A 159 1.64 -5.90 6.89
CA ASP A 159 1.26 -5.09 8.06
C ASP A 159 1.07 -6.04 9.25
N ILE A 160 1.67 -5.68 10.39
CA ILE A 160 1.47 -6.35 11.67
C ILE A 160 0.72 -5.41 12.61
N SER A 161 -0.60 -5.39 12.45
CA SER A 161 -1.50 -4.63 13.32
C SER A 161 -1.30 -4.96 14.81
N GLY A 162 -1.06 -3.92 15.62
CA GLY A 162 -0.95 -4.06 17.07
C GLY A 162 -2.25 -4.47 17.77
N GLY A 163 -2.18 -4.93 19.02
CA GLY A 163 -3.36 -5.07 19.89
C GLY A 163 -4.40 -6.11 19.46
N ASN A 164 -3.96 -7.36 19.25
CA ASN A 164 -4.77 -8.48 18.72
C ASN A 164 -5.24 -8.30 17.26
N GLY A 165 -4.66 -7.36 16.52
CA GLY A 165 -4.80 -7.28 15.07
C GLY A 165 -4.26 -8.54 14.38
N GLY A 166 -4.77 -8.81 13.18
CA GLY A 166 -4.22 -9.84 12.31
C GLY A 166 -2.88 -9.42 11.71
N THR A 167 -2.37 -10.26 10.82
CA THR A 167 -1.24 -9.90 9.96
C THR A 167 -1.73 -9.94 8.53
N ASP A 168 -1.44 -8.88 7.81
CA ASP A 168 -1.89 -8.70 6.45
C ASP A 168 -0.70 -8.85 5.50
N TYR A 169 -0.98 -9.37 4.30
CA TYR A 169 0.04 -9.56 3.27
C TYR A 169 -0.47 -9.09 1.93
N LEU A 170 0.31 -8.23 1.26
CA LEU A 170 0.02 -7.73 -0.07
C LEU A 170 1.19 -8.05 -1.01
N THR A 171 0.88 -8.57 -2.20
CA THR A 171 1.89 -8.82 -3.23
C THR A 171 1.44 -8.26 -4.55
N PHE A 172 2.31 -7.42 -5.14
CA PHE A 172 2.22 -6.99 -6.52
C PHE A 172 3.23 -7.75 -7.37
N GLU A 173 2.80 -8.18 -8.55
CA GLU A 173 3.69 -8.64 -9.61
C GLU A 173 3.55 -7.76 -10.84
N LYS A 174 4.67 -7.51 -11.51
CA LYS A 174 4.71 -6.79 -12.77
C LYS A 174 3.93 -7.55 -13.86
N ASN A 175 3.23 -6.81 -14.71
CA ASN A 175 2.52 -7.34 -15.88
C ASN A 175 3.43 -7.63 -17.07
#